data_AF-A0A8C4XHU9-F1
#
_entry.id   AF-A0A8C4XHU9-F1
#
_cell.length_a   1.000
_cell.length_b   1.000
_cell.length_c   1.000
_cell.angle_alpha   90.00
_cell.angle_beta   90.00
_cell.angle_gamma   90.00
#
_symmetry.space_group_name_H-M   'P 1'
#
loop_
_entity.id
_entity.type
_entity.pdbx_description
1 polymer ?
#
loop_
_entity_poly.entity_id
_entity_poly.type
_entity_poly.pdbx_seq_one_letter_code
_entity_poly.pdbx_strand_id
1 'polypeptide(L)'
;VRMKTCSHYVNCNLHSKRVLKAITKERLSEARSGGVKLCIDLSMMQYMSTKETSRLAAQIRRLYGSNKKATNPFHLYLTDFSEDSLLYKECVRMNDGFLNYVMERTEENCLKIFPPECVIYLTPDSENALEYVDPEKVYILGGLVDESVQKSLTYEKAQEYQLCTARLPVEEYMVKKENAKNFHSQILAINQGNTVKQSALRDMHRLLKNSIDVVSCY
;
A
#
# COMPACT_ATOMS: atom_id res chain seq x y z
N VAL A 1 17.60 35.48 33.82
CA VAL A 1 17.82 34.83 32.51
C VAL A 1 16.65 33.91 32.24
N ARG A 2 15.71 34.30 31.38
CA ARG A 2 14.48 33.54 31.08
C ARG A 2 14.59 33.06 29.63
N MET A 3 14.97 31.80 29.43
CA MET A 3 15.03 31.18 28.11
C MET A 3 13.60 31.04 27.56
N LYS A 4 13.31 31.73 26.45
CA LYS A 4 12.14 31.46 25.63
C LYS A 4 12.47 30.30 24.70
N THR A 5 11.81 29.18 24.90
CA THR A 5 11.81 28.03 23.98
C THR A 5 11.15 28.45 22.67
N CYS A 6 11.94 28.53 21.60
CA CYS A 6 11.45 28.82 20.25
C CYS A 6 10.86 27.54 19.65
N SER A 7 9.53 27.42 19.68
CA SER A 7 8.78 26.39 18.95
C SER A 7 9.02 26.55 17.46
N HIS A 8 9.76 25.62 16.85
CA HIS A 8 9.96 25.56 15.40
C HIS A 8 8.63 25.21 14.69
N TYR A 9 7.89 26.23 14.29
CA TYR A 9 6.99 26.13 13.14
C TYR A 9 7.86 26.07 11.88
N VAL A 10 8.12 24.87 11.35
CA VAL A 10 8.81 24.72 10.07
C VAL A 10 7.86 25.11 8.95
N ASN A 11 8.19 26.22 8.29
CA ASN A 11 7.50 26.82 7.16
C ASN A 11 7.58 25.88 5.93
N CYS A 12 6.47 25.27 5.53
CA CYS A 12 6.43 24.20 4.51
C CYS A 12 6.58 24.61 3.03
N ASN A 13 7.25 25.72 2.65
CA ASN A 13 7.26 26.16 1.24
C ASN A 13 8.55 26.79 0.68
N LEU A 14 9.75 26.45 1.18
CA LEU A 14 11.01 27.10 0.76
C LEU A 14 12.04 26.20 0.03
N HIS A 15 11.75 24.92 -0.22
CA HIS A 15 12.74 24.02 -0.81
C HIS A 15 12.64 23.95 -2.34
N SER A 16 13.79 24.03 -3.02
CA SER A 16 13.86 23.82 -4.46
C SER A 16 13.42 22.40 -4.85
N LYS A 17 12.96 22.20 -6.09
CA LYS A 17 12.55 20.88 -6.60
C LYS A 17 13.63 19.81 -6.42
N ARG A 18 14.91 20.20 -6.55
CA ARG A 18 16.06 19.29 -6.36
C ARG A 18 16.17 18.83 -4.90
N VAL A 19 15.99 19.74 -3.94
CA VAL A 19 16.03 19.43 -2.50
C VAL A 19 14.86 18.52 -2.12
N LEU A 20 13.64 18.82 -2.56
CA LEU A 20 12.47 17.97 -2.29
C LEU A 20 12.63 16.54 -2.84
N LYS A 21 13.26 16.40 -4.01
CA LYS A 21 13.58 15.09 -4.60
C LYS A 21 14.62 14.34 -3.77
N ALA A 22 15.65 15.02 -3.26
CA ALA A 22 16.65 14.42 -2.39
C ALA A 22 16.03 13.93 -1.06
N ILE A 23 15.24 14.77 -0.39
CA ILE A 23 14.51 14.41 0.84
C ILE A 23 13.59 13.21 0.60
N THR A 24 12.91 13.16 -0.54
CA THR A 24 12.05 12.01 -0.88
C THR A 24 12.86 10.74 -1.10
N LYS A 25 14.03 10.83 -1.76
CA LYS A 25 14.91 9.68 -1.99
C LYS A 25 15.46 9.14 -0.67
N GLU A 26 15.85 10.02 0.24
CA GLU A 26 16.34 9.67 1.58
C GLU A 26 15.29 8.91 2.39
N ARG A 27 14.07 9.46 2.51
CA ARG A 27 12.96 8.78 3.21
C ARG A 27 12.63 7.40 2.64
N LEU A 28 12.67 7.23 1.32
CA LEU A 28 12.48 5.91 0.70
C LEU A 28 13.64 4.95 1.01
N SER A 29 14.87 5.46 1.08
CA SER A 29 16.05 4.66 1.43
C SER A 29 15.98 4.19 2.87
N GLU A 30 15.59 5.07 3.80
CA GLU A 30 15.36 4.72 5.20
C GLU A 30 14.25 3.67 5.33
N ALA A 31 13.14 3.85 4.60
CA ALA A 31 12.07 2.87 4.54
C ALA A 31 12.55 1.51 4.01
N ARG A 32 13.42 1.48 3.00
CA ARG A 32 14.01 0.23 2.50
C ARG A 32 14.83 -0.51 3.56
N SER A 33 15.52 0.22 4.45
CA SER A 33 16.38 -0.38 5.48
C SER A 33 15.64 -0.83 6.74
N GLY A 34 14.52 -0.17 7.10
CA GLY A 34 13.83 -0.46 8.37
C GLY A 34 12.36 -0.06 8.42
N GLY A 35 11.76 0.28 7.29
CA GLY A 35 10.34 0.60 7.19
C GLY A 35 9.45 -0.63 7.23
N VAL A 36 8.16 -0.39 7.51
CA VAL A 36 7.13 -1.43 7.48
C VAL A 36 7.07 -2.04 6.08
N LYS A 37 7.04 -3.37 6.00
CA LYS A 37 7.02 -4.09 4.72
C LYS A 37 5.59 -4.20 4.20
N LEU A 38 5.41 -3.80 2.94
CA LEU A 38 4.17 -3.98 2.19
C LEU A 38 4.48 -4.72 0.89
N CYS A 39 3.89 -5.89 0.72
CA CYS A 39 4.13 -6.79 -0.39
C CYS A 39 2.90 -6.86 -1.29
N ILE A 40 3.11 -6.80 -2.60
CA ILE A 40 2.10 -7.09 -3.60
C ILE A 40 2.41 -8.48 -4.16
N ASP A 41 1.54 -9.44 -3.84
CA ASP A 41 1.57 -10.83 -4.28
C ASP A 41 1.01 -10.94 -5.70
N LEU A 42 1.89 -11.20 -6.68
CA LEU A 42 1.53 -11.28 -8.10
C LEU A 42 1.43 -12.72 -8.62
N SER A 43 1.36 -13.71 -7.72
CA SER A 43 1.24 -15.14 -8.09
C SER A 43 -0.07 -15.51 -8.80
N MET A 44 -1.02 -14.59 -8.90
CA MET A 44 -2.33 -14.77 -9.53
C MET A 44 -2.44 -14.03 -10.87
N MET A 45 -1.34 -13.54 -11.43
CA MET A 45 -1.34 -12.79 -12.70
C MET A 45 -2.00 -13.54 -13.87
N GLN A 46 -1.92 -14.88 -13.88
CA GLN A 46 -2.49 -15.74 -14.93
C GLN A 46 -4.02 -15.64 -15.06
N TYR A 47 -4.72 -15.12 -14.05
CA TYR A 47 -6.17 -14.95 -14.06
C TYR A 47 -6.61 -13.60 -14.67
N MET A 48 -5.67 -12.70 -14.99
CA MET A 48 -6.00 -11.38 -15.53
C MET A 48 -5.92 -11.34 -17.05
N SER A 49 -6.86 -10.61 -17.65
CA SER A 49 -6.74 -10.16 -19.04
C SER A 49 -5.61 -9.14 -19.22
N THR A 50 -5.23 -8.88 -20.48
CA THR A 50 -4.28 -7.80 -20.82
C THR A 50 -4.74 -6.44 -20.31
N LYS A 51 -6.05 -6.16 -20.37
CA LYS A 51 -6.64 -4.89 -19.89
C LYS A 51 -6.50 -4.74 -18.38
N GLU A 52 -6.76 -5.81 -17.64
CA GLU A 52 -6.58 -5.87 -16.18
C GLU A 52 -5.10 -5.76 -15.80
N THR A 53 -4.22 -6.40 -16.57
CA THR A 53 -2.75 -6.28 -16.39
C THR A 53 -2.27 -4.84 -16.56
N SER A 54 -2.73 -4.13 -17.61
CA SER A 54 -2.41 -2.70 -17.78
C SER A 54 -2.93 -1.83 -16.64
N ARG A 55 -4.10 -2.17 -16.08
CA ARG A 55 -4.62 -1.48 -14.89
C ARG A 55 -3.77 -1.75 -13.68
N LEU A 56 -3.32 -2.98 -13.48
CA LEU A 56 -2.38 -3.33 -12.40
C LEU A 56 -1.06 -2.57 -12.51
N ALA A 57 -0.51 -2.41 -13.71
CA ALA A 57 0.65 -1.56 -13.91
C ALA A 57 0.40 -0.09 -13.51
N ALA A 58 -0.75 0.48 -13.89
CA ALA A 58 -1.12 1.86 -13.51
C ALA A 58 -1.33 2.02 -11.99
N GLN A 59 -1.84 0.98 -11.36
CA GLN A 59 -2.09 0.86 -9.94
C GLN A 59 -0.80 0.79 -9.12
N ILE A 60 0.19 0.01 -9.57
CA ILE A 60 1.55 -0.01 -8.99
C ILE A 60 2.19 1.39 -9.06
N ARG A 61 1.99 2.13 -10.15
CA ARG A 61 2.46 3.52 -10.27
C ARG A 61 1.81 4.45 -9.24
N ARG A 62 0.50 4.31 -9.02
CA ARG A 62 -0.21 5.11 -8.00
C ARG A 62 0.22 4.73 -6.59
N LEU A 63 0.43 3.44 -6.32
CA LEU A 63 0.99 2.92 -5.07
C LEU A 63 2.34 3.57 -4.78
N TYR A 64 3.29 3.47 -5.70
CA TYR A 64 4.60 4.09 -5.52
C TYR A 64 4.50 5.61 -5.41
N GLY A 65 3.64 6.25 -6.22
CA GLY A 65 3.38 7.69 -6.18
C GLY A 65 2.88 8.17 -4.82
N SER A 66 1.96 7.43 -4.20
CA SER A 66 1.42 7.69 -2.87
C SER A 66 2.47 7.41 -1.79
N ASN A 67 3.25 6.34 -1.93
CA ASN A 67 4.31 5.98 -0.97
C ASN A 67 5.39 7.08 -0.89
N LYS A 68 5.78 7.66 -2.03
CA LYS A 68 6.69 8.81 -2.08
C LYS A 68 6.20 10.05 -1.31
N LYS A 69 4.88 10.21 -1.21
CA LYS A 69 4.24 11.33 -0.51
C LYS A 69 4.01 11.04 0.97
N ALA A 70 4.07 9.79 1.39
CA ALA A 70 3.91 9.42 2.79
C ALA A 70 5.01 10.05 3.64
N THR A 71 4.68 10.41 4.89
CA THR A 71 5.67 10.89 5.84
C THR A 71 6.64 9.78 6.21
N ASN A 72 6.10 8.57 6.44
CA ASN A 72 6.83 7.34 6.68
C ASN A 72 6.51 6.35 5.54
N PRO A 73 7.32 6.29 4.48
CA PRO A 73 7.07 5.36 3.38
C PRO A 73 7.19 3.90 3.85
N PHE A 74 6.45 3.02 3.19
CA PHE A 74 6.59 1.57 3.32
C PHE A 74 7.77 1.06 2.50
N HIS A 75 8.37 -0.03 2.96
CA HIS A 75 9.25 -0.86 2.15
C HIS A 75 8.39 -1.72 1.22
N LEU A 76 8.34 -1.36 -0.06
CA LEU A 76 7.49 -2.04 -1.04
C LEU A 76 8.20 -3.27 -1.64
N TYR A 77 7.44 -4.35 -1.81
CA TYR A 77 7.85 -5.57 -2.51
C TYR A 77 6.86 -5.89 -3.64
N LEU A 78 7.37 -6.31 -4.80
CA LEU A 78 6.64 -7.05 -5.82
C LEU A 78 7.20 -8.47 -5.86
N THR A 79 6.38 -9.47 -5.52
CA THR A 79 6.77 -10.89 -5.52
C THR A 79 6.08 -11.63 -6.65
N ASP A 80 6.61 -12.80 -7.03
CA ASP A 80 6.17 -13.53 -8.23
C ASP A 80 6.19 -12.61 -9.48
N PHE A 81 7.15 -11.69 -9.54
CA PHE A 81 7.25 -10.65 -10.56
C PHE A 81 8.43 -10.91 -11.51
N SER A 82 8.17 -11.66 -12.56
CA SER A 82 9.17 -11.96 -13.59
C SER A 82 9.34 -10.83 -14.60
N GLU A 83 10.59 -10.56 -15.01
CA GLU A 83 10.90 -9.55 -16.03
C GLU A 83 10.38 -9.93 -17.43
N ASP A 84 10.10 -11.21 -17.66
CA ASP A 84 9.51 -11.68 -18.92
C ASP A 84 7.97 -11.53 -18.97
N SER A 85 7.35 -11.26 -17.82
CA SER A 85 5.91 -11.16 -17.68
C SER A 85 5.30 -9.99 -18.47
N LEU A 86 4.03 -10.14 -18.86
CA LEU A 86 3.26 -9.04 -19.47
C LEU A 86 3.17 -7.84 -18.53
N LEU A 87 3.00 -8.08 -17.23
CA LEU A 87 2.92 -7.02 -16.23
C LEU A 87 4.22 -6.19 -16.16
N TYR A 88 5.39 -6.84 -16.23
CA TYR A 88 6.67 -6.11 -16.25
C TYR A 88 6.76 -5.19 -17.46
N LYS A 89 6.44 -5.71 -18.65
CA LYS A 89 6.41 -4.92 -19.90
C LYS A 89 5.46 -3.73 -19.78
N GLU A 90 4.27 -3.94 -19.22
CA GLU A 90 3.30 -2.88 -18.98
C GLU A 90 3.79 -1.86 -17.95
N CYS A 91 4.46 -2.28 -16.88
CA CYS A 91 5.05 -1.38 -15.89
C CYS A 91 6.14 -0.51 -16.51
N VAL A 92 7.05 -1.08 -17.29
CA VAL A 92 8.11 -0.32 -17.98
C VAL A 92 7.52 0.66 -18.99
N ARG A 93 6.50 0.22 -19.75
CA ARG A 93 5.84 1.03 -20.79
C ARG A 93 5.04 2.20 -20.22
N MET A 94 4.32 1.98 -19.11
CA MET A 94 3.36 2.95 -18.58
C MET A 94 3.91 3.85 -17.47
N ASN A 95 4.99 3.43 -16.82
CA ASN A 95 5.46 4.07 -15.60
C ASN A 95 6.87 4.63 -15.80
N ASP A 96 6.94 5.92 -16.12
CA ASP A 96 8.22 6.61 -16.35
C ASP A 96 9.21 6.38 -15.20
N GLY A 97 10.38 5.83 -15.56
CA GLY A 97 11.45 5.53 -14.61
C GLY A 97 11.12 4.39 -13.64
N PHE A 98 10.23 3.46 -14.00
CA PHE A 98 9.89 2.27 -13.20
C PHE A 98 11.12 1.55 -12.63
N LEU A 99 12.16 1.36 -13.45
CA LEU A 99 13.41 0.70 -13.02
C LEU A 99 14.14 1.43 -11.89
N ASN A 100 13.86 2.72 -11.70
CA ASN A 100 14.43 3.56 -10.64
C ASN A 100 13.52 3.64 -9.40
N TYR A 101 12.43 2.87 -9.35
CA TYR A 101 11.57 2.84 -8.17
C TYR A 101 12.33 2.18 -7.01
N VAL A 102 12.29 2.81 -5.84
CA VAL A 102 12.89 2.26 -4.61
C VAL A 102 11.90 1.26 -4.03
N MET A 103 12.00 0.02 -4.49
CA MET A 103 11.20 -1.13 -4.05
C MET A 103 11.92 -2.43 -4.44
N GLU A 104 11.63 -3.51 -3.74
CA GLU A 104 12.14 -4.84 -4.08
C GLU A 104 11.26 -5.49 -5.16
N ARG A 105 11.90 -6.21 -6.07
CA ARG A 105 11.27 -6.97 -7.15
C ARG A 105 11.91 -8.35 -7.15
N THR A 106 11.12 -9.40 -7.13
CA THR A 106 11.61 -10.77 -7.11
C THR A 106 10.64 -11.70 -7.82
N GLU A 107 11.18 -12.73 -8.46
CA GLU A 107 10.39 -13.84 -9.02
C GLU A 107 9.97 -14.83 -7.93
N GLU A 108 10.59 -14.77 -6.75
CA GLU A 108 10.26 -15.64 -5.62
C GLU A 108 8.87 -15.34 -5.05
N ASN A 109 8.24 -16.40 -4.54
CA ASN A 109 6.95 -16.29 -3.90
C ASN A 109 7.03 -15.58 -2.55
N CYS A 110 6.05 -14.72 -2.24
CA CYS A 110 6.00 -13.98 -0.97
C CYS A 110 6.10 -14.88 0.27
N LEU A 111 5.52 -16.09 0.23
CA LEU A 111 5.51 -17.03 1.36
C LEU A 111 6.85 -17.78 1.53
N LYS A 112 7.75 -17.71 0.55
CA LYS A 112 9.12 -18.24 0.65
C LYS A 112 10.10 -17.21 1.22
N ILE A 113 9.84 -15.93 0.98
CA ILE A 113 10.74 -14.83 1.41
C ILE A 113 10.37 -14.28 2.79
N PHE A 114 9.14 -14.48 3.26
CA PHE A 114 8.67 -14.02 4.56
C PHE A 114 8.22 -15.20 5.42
N PRO A 115 8.64 -15.27 6.70
CA PRO A 115 8.14 -16.28 7.64
C PRO A 115 6.61 -16.13 7.83
N PRO A 116 5.83 -17.21 7.75
CA PRO A 116 4.36 -17.17 7.87
C PRO A 116 3.85 -16.46 9.13
N GLU A 117 4.55 -16.61 10.25
CA GLU A 117 4.21 -15.99 11.54
C GLU A 117 4.29 -14.45 11.53
N CYS A 118 5.07 -13.89 10.60
CA CYS A 118 5.22 -12.45 10.40
C CYS A 118 4.25 -11.90 9.35
N VAL A 119 3.52 -12.76 8.63
CA VAL A 119 2.67 -12.36 7.50
C VAL A 119 1.25 -12.06 7.96
N ILE A 120 0.72 -10.93 7.48
CA ILE A 120 -0.69 -10.57 7.54
C ILE A 120 -1.18 -10.38 6.11
N TYR A 121 -2.03 -11.28 5.63
CA TYR A 121 -2.64 -11.18 4.32
C TYR A 121 -3.88 -10.27 4.39
N LEU A 122 -3.83 -9.15 3.67
CA LEU A 122 -4.89 -8.15 3.64
C LEU A 122 -5.95 -8.53 2.61
N THR A 123 -7.17 -8.76 3.09
CA THR A 123 -8.32 -9.17 2.28
C THR A 123 -9.63 -8.69 2.92
N PRO A 124 -10.63 -8.22 2.13
CA PRO A 124 -11.89 -7.66 2.62
C PRO A 124 -12.75 -8.75 3.24
N ASP A 125 -12.54 -9.99 2.82
CA ASP A 125 -13.28 -11.16 3.26
C ASP A 125 -12.84 -11.62 4.66
N SER A 126 -11.80 -11.01 5.24
CA SER A 126 -11.36 -11.30 6.60
C SER A 126 -12.35 -10.74 7.64
N GLU A 127 -12.68 -11.54 8.64
CA GLU A 127 -13.52 -11.11 9.76
C GLU A 127 -12.82 -10.08 10.66
N ASN A 128 -11.48 -10.08 10.68
CA ASN A 128 -10.69 -9.25 11.58
C ASN A 128 -10.33 -7.91 10.95
N ALA A 129 -10.76 -6.79 11.52
CA ALA A 129 -10.31 -5.48 11.08
C ALA A 129 -8.88 -5.17 11.56
N LEU A 130 -8.05 -4.59 10.70
CA LEU A 130 -6.70 -4.17 11.06
C LEU A 130 -6.74 -2.93 11.97
N GLU A 131 -6.46 -3.11 13.25
CA GLU A 131 -6.54 -2.04 14.25
C GLU A 131 -5.29 -1.16 14.33
N TYR A 132 -4.11 -1.72 14.01
CA TYR A 132 -2.84 -1.00 14.00
C TYR A 132 -1.85 -1.68 13.04
N VAL A 133 -0.84 -0.91 12.65
CA VAL A 133 0.28 -1.41 11.84
C VAL A 133 1.45 -1.74 12.75
N ASP A 134 1.86 -3.00 12.75
CA ASP A 134 3.00 -3.55 13.48
C ASP A 134 4.25 -3.50 12.58
N PRO A 135 5.33 -2.80 12.99
CA PRO A 135 6.56 -2.71 12.22
C PRO A 135 7.28 -4.05 12.01
N GLU A 136 7.02 -5.06 12.85
CA GLU A 136 7.65 -6.37 12.74
C GLU A 136 6.91 -7.31 11.78
N LYS A 137 5.70 -6.92 11.35
CA LYS A 137 4.87 -7.70 10.43
C LYS A 137 5.11 -7.29 8.98
N VAL A 138 4.69 -8.19 8.09
CA VAL A 138 4.66 -8.00 6.64
C VAL A 138 3.23 -8.04 6.18
N TYR A 139 2.79 -6.98 5.52
CA TYR A 139 1.43 -6.87 5.01
C TYR A 139 1.42 -7.28 3.55
N ILE A 140 0.63 -8.28 3.19
CA ILE A 140 0.53 -8.79 1.82
C ILE A 140 -0.81 -8.36 1.22
N LEU A 141 -0.79 -7.85 0.00
CA LEU A 141 -1.97 -7.59 -0.82
C LEU A 141 -1.90 -8.45 -2.07
N GLY A 142 -3.01 -9.08 -2.45
CA GLY A 142 -3.11 -9.70 -3.76
C GLY A 142 -3.08 -8.65 -4.86
N GLY A 143 -2.13 -8.75 -5.78
CA GLY A 143 -2.06 -7.92 -6.97
C GLY A 143 -2.97 -8.46 -8.06
N LEU A 144 -4.28 -8.43 -7.81
CA LEU A 144 -5.30 -8.94 -8.72
C LEU A 144 -6.31 -7.82 -9.06
N VAL A 145 -6.52 -7.60 -10.35
CA VAL A 145 -7.57 -6.72 -10.87
C VAL A 145 -8.61 -7.60 -11.53
N ASP A 146 -9.80 -7.61 -10.95
CA ASP A 146 -10.88 -8.48 -11.40
C ASP A 146 -12.16 -7.68 -11.61
N GLU A 147 -12.61 -7.52 -12.85
CA GLU A 147 -13.94 -6.94 -13.15
C GLU A 147 -15.09 -7.87 -12.70
N SER A 148 -14.79 -9.14 -12.41
CA SER A 148 -15.73 -10.24 -12.18
C SER A 148 -15.74 -10.80 -10.77
N VAL A 149 -15.33 -10.06 -9.73
CA VAL A 149 -15.60 -10.41 -8.32
C VAL A 149 -15.41 -11.92 -8.04
N GLN A 150 -14.22 -12.46 -8.32
CA GLN A 150 -13.76 -13.75 -7.78
C GLN A 150 -13.41 -13.52 -6.31
N LYS A 151 -14.44 -13.15 -5.54
CA LYS A 151 -14.46 -13.19 -4.09
C LYS A 151 -13.92 -14.55 -3.68
N SER A 152 -12.98 -14.54 -2.74
CA SER A 152 -12.35 -15.70 -2.13
C SER A 152 -11.02 -16.19 -2.69
N LEU A 153 -10.50 -15.84 -3.89
CA LEU A 153 -9.22 -16.43 -4.33
C LEU A 153 -8.03 -16.14 -3.39
N THR A 154 -7.85 -14.86 -3.03
CA THR A 154 -6.79 -14.42 -2.10
C THR A 154 -7.07 -14.86 -0.67
N TYR A 155 -8.35 -14.94 -0.28
CA TYR A 155 -8.75 -15.42 1.04
C TYR A 155 -8.54 -16.93 1.20
N GLU A 156 -8.95 -17.73 0.23
CA GLU A 156 -8.75 -19.19 0.15
C GLU A 156 -7.26 -19.51 0.17
N LYS A 157 -6.45 -18.79 -0.61
CA LYS A 157 -4.99 -18.92 -0.54
C LYS A 157 -4.49 -18.63 0.88
N ALA A 158 -4.90 -17.53 1.49
CA ALA A 158 -4.46 -17.23 2.86
C ALA A 158 -4.87 -18.32 3.87
N GLN A 159 -6.06 -18.90 3.73
CA GLN A 159 -6.56 -20.00 4.55
C GLN A 159 -5.78 -21.31 4.32
N GLU A 160 -5.48 -21.65 3.07
CA GLU A 160 -4.70 -22.84 2.69
C GLU A 160 -3.33 -22.84 3.35
N TYR A 161 -2.67 -21.68 3.36
CA TYR A 161 -1.36 -21.48 4.00
C TYR A 161 -1.45 -21.12 5.50
N GLN A 162 -2.65 -21.16 6.10
CA GLN A 162 -2.90 -20.86 7.51
C GLN A 162 -2.34 -19.50 7.96
N LEU A 163 -2.41 -18.50 7.08
CA LEU A 163 -1.89 -17.17 7.32
C LEU A 163 -2.87 -16.36 8.16
N CYS A 164 -2.34 -15.45 8.97
CA CYS A 164 -3.16 -14.42 9.60
C CYS A 164 -3.76 -13.54 8.50
N THR A 165 -5.08 -13.30 8.57
CA THR A 165 -5.77 -12.38 7.65
C THR A 165 -6.30 -11.19 8.41
N ALA A 166 -6.36 -10.04 7.74
CA ALA A 166 -7.05 -8.85 8.25
C ALA A 166 -7.68 -8.06 7.11
N ARG A 167 -8.84 -7.46 7.36
CA ARG A 167 -9.44 -6.47 6.47
C ARG A 167 -9.02 -5.06 6.86
N LEU A 168 -8.90 -4.16 5.89
CA LEU A 168 -8.74 -2.74 6.19
C LEU A 168 -10.00 -2.25 6.93
N PRO A 169 -9.84 -1.40 7.95
CA PRO A 169 -10.95 -0.89 8.76
C PRO A 169 -11.71 0.23 8.03
N VAL A 170 -12.17 -0.04 6.80
CA VAL A 170 -12.82 0.96 5.96
C VAL A 170 -14.15 1.37 6.58
N GLU A 171 -14.93 0.41 7.05
CA GLU A 171 -16.28 0.62 7.60
C GLU A 171 -16.25 1.36 8.95
N GLU A 172 -15.27 1.04 9.80
CA GLU A 172 -15.12 1.57 11.16
C GLU A 172 -14.71 3.04 11.18
N TYR A 173 -13.99 3.49 10.16
CA TYR A 173 -13.58 4.89 10.03
C TYR A 173 -14.47 5.70 9.07
N MET A 174 -15.51 5.09 8.48
CA MET A 174 -16.46 5.77 7.61
C MET A 174 -17.55 6.50 8.40
N VAL A 175 -17.67 7.82 8.21
CA VAL A 175 -18.90 8.54 8.56
C VAL A 175 -19.78 8.62 7.33
N LYS A 176 -20.99 8.07 7.42
CA LYS A 176 -22.04 8.34 6.43
C LYS A 176 -22.40 9.82 6.49
N LYS A 177 -22.00 10.60 5.49
CA LYS A 177 -22.63 11.90 5.22
C LYS A 177 -23.82 11.68 4.30
N GLU A 178 -25.02 12.01 4.77
CA GLU A 178 -26.19 12.13 3.90
C GLU A 178 -26.00 13.34 2.97
N ASN A 179 -25.67 13.08 1.70
CA ASN A 179 -25.69 14.10 0.66
C ASN A 179 -26.78 13.72 -0.35
N ALA A 180 -27.85 14.52 -0.41
CA ALA A 180 -29.05 14.28 -1.23
C ALA A 180 -28.82 14.22 -2.75
N LYS A 181 -27.57 14.37 -3.23
CA LYS A 181 -27.21 14.32 -4.66
C LYS A 181 -26.08 13.36 -5.01
N ASN A 182 -25.45 12.69 -4.04
CA ASN A 182 -24.39 11.71 -4.26
C ASN A 182 -24.18 10.82 -3.02
N PHE A 183 -24.60 9.56 -3.08
CA PHE A 183 -24.48 8.57 -1.99
C PHE A 183 -23.04 8.06 -1.72
N HIS A 184 -22.01 8.56 -2.42
CA HIS A 184 -20.66 7.99 -2.36
C HIS A 184 -19.53 8.98 -2.06
N SER A 185 -19.79 10.02 -1.26
CA SER A 185 -18.69 10.85 -0.72
C SER A 185 -18.16 10.25 0.59
N GLN A 186 -17.25 9.28 0.46
CA GLN A 186 -16.58 8.63 1.59
C GLN A 186 -15.54 9.57 2.24
N ILE A 187 -15.90 10.18 3.37
CA ILE A 187 -14.98 11.00 4.19
C ILE A 187 -14.83 10.32 5.55
N LEU A 188 -13.59 10.08 5.99
CA LEU A 188 -13.31 9.46 7.28
C LEU A 188 -13.71 10.39 8.45
N ALA A 189 -14.39 9.87 9.48
CA ALA A 189 -14.16 10.40 10.83
C ALA A 189 -12.88 9.78 11.33
N ILE A 190 -11.80 10.54 11.22
CA ILE A 190 -10.62 10.24 11.99
C ILE A 190 -10.96 10.72 13.42
N ASN A 191 -11.31 9.79 14.30
CA ASN A 191 -11.28 10.04 15.74
C ASN A 191 -9.90 10.64 16.06
N GLN A 192 -9.89 11.79 16.74
CA GLN A 192 -8.73 12.65 16.97
C GLN A 192 -7.71 12.03 17.95
N GLY A 193 -7.18 10.85 17.64
CA GLY A 193 -6.10 10.17 18.35
C GLY A 193 -4.76 10.39 17.64
N ASN A 194 -3.87 11.14 18.27
CA ASN A 194 -2.49 11.38 17.81
C ASN A 194 -1.51 10.35 18.42
N THR A 195 -1.72 9.06 18.18
CA THR A 195 -0.70 8.04 18.50
C THR A 195 0.01 7.57 17.23
N VAL A 196 1.32 7.32 17.33
CA VAL A 196 2.18 6.85 16.21
C VAL A 196 1.62 5.58 15.54
N LYS A 197 0.98 4.71 16.33
CA LYS A 197 0.32 3.49 15.86
C LYS A 197 -0.86 3.75 14.91
N GLN A 198 -1.63 4.82 15.15
CA GLN A 198 -2.76 5.20 14.29
C GLN A 198 -2.30 5.95 13.02
N SER A 199 -1.14 6.62 13.03
CA SER A 199 -0.62 7.26 11.81
C SER A 199 -0.23 6.25 10.74
N ALA A 200 0.41 5.14 11.10
CA ALA A 200 0.82 4.12 10.12
C ALA A 200 -0.39 3.43 9.47
N LEU A 201 -1.46 3.18 10.24
CA LEU A 201 -2.72 2.67 9.71
C LEU A 201 -3.40 3.66 8.76
N ARG A 202 -3.40 4.95 9.11
CA ARG A 202 -3.90 6.02 8.21
C ARG A 202 -3.07 6.13 6.94
N ASP A 203 -1.76 6.01 7.04
CA ASP A 203 -0.85 6.06 5.90
C ASP A 203 -1.04 4.83 5.01
N MET A 204 -1.19 3.63 5.59
CA MET A 204 -1.57 2.41 4.86
C MET A 204 -2.93 2.60 4.17
N HIS A 205 -3.96 3.03 4.89
CA HIS A 205 -5.27 3.26 4.30
C HIS A 205 -5.25 4.32 3.20
N ARG A 206 -4.51 5.43 3.37
CA ARG A 206 -4.36 6.47 2.34
C ARG A 206 -3.57 5.97 1.14
N LEU A 207 -2.51 5.22 1.39
CA LEU A 207 -1.69 4.59 0.36
C LEU A 207 -2.57 3.69 -0.48
N LEU A 208 -3.35 2.82 0.16
CA LEU A 208 -4.24 1.90 -0.53
C LEU A 208 -5.37 2.66 -1.20
N LYS A 209 -6.12 3.54 -0.52
CA LYS A 209 -7.25 4.30 -1.11
C LYS A 209 -6.89 5.12 -2.35
N ASN A 210 -5.70 5.71 -2.40
CA ASN A 210 -5.25 6.48 -3.57
C ASN A 210 -4.66 5.61 -4.68
N SER A 211 -4.48 4.32 -4.41
CA SER A 211 -3.95 3.32 -5.34
C SER A 211 -5.07 2.42 -5.88
N ILE A 212 -6.05 2.06 -5.03
CA ILE A 212 -7.34 1.36 -5.24
C ILE A 212 -8.07 1.99 -6.43
N ASP A 213 -7.78 1.67 -7.67
CA ASP A 213 -8.30 0.46 -8.30
C ASP A 213 -7.51 -0.85 -8.06
N VAL A 214 -6.35 -0.86 -7.38
CA VAL A 214 -5.48 -2.07 -7.19
C VAL A 214 -6.12 -3.25 -6.54
N VAL A 215 -7.28 -3.06 -5.94
CA VAL A 215 -7.89 -4.07 -5.13
C VAL A 215 -9.33 -4.17 -5.59
N SER A 216 -9.54 -4.90 -6.69
CA SER A 216 -10.88 -5.40 -7.02
C SER A 216 -11.29 -6.56 -6.09
N CYS A 217 -10.38 -6.93 -5.20
CA CYS A 217 -10.65 -7.69 -4.00
C CYS A 217 -10.79 -6.75 -2.79
N TYR A 218 -11.25 -5.49 -2.86
CA TYR A 218 -11.72 -4.66 -1.73
C TYR A 218 -12.80 -3.68 -2.22
#